data_AF-A0A924QFP8-F1
#
_entry.id   AF-A0A924QFP8-F1
#
_cell.length_a   1.000
_cell.length_b   1.000
_cell.length_c   1.000
_cell.angle_alpha   90.00
_cell.angle_beta   90.00
_cell.angle_gamma   90.00
#
_symmetry.space_group_name_H-M   'P 1'
#
loop_
_entity.id
_entity.type
_entity.pdbx_description
1 polymer ?
#
loop_
_entity_poly.entity_id
_entity_poly.type
_entity_poly.pdbx_seq_one_letter_code
_entity_poly.pdbx_strand_id
1 'polypeptide(L)' 'MTSTTVPHRASSRATPADAVPLKHLTAGRNTLKIAHAGETYLLRITKANKLILTKPAADQKITADGNAQPLTAG' A
#
# COMPACT_ATOMS: atom_id res chain seq x y z
N MET A 1 -11.77 52.33 -20.59
CA MET A 1 -11.48 52.01 -19.18
C MET A 1 -11.25 50.50 -19.11
N THR A 2 -10.02 50.06 -18.86
CA THR A 2 -9.56 48.67 -19.01
C THR A 2 -9.82 47.86 -17.75
N SER A 3 -10.70 46.85 -17.82
CA SER A 3 -10.91 45.90 -16.73
C SER A 3 -9.80 44.85 -16.72
N THR A 4 -8.94 44.92 -15.71
CA THR A 4 -7.90 43.92 -15.43
C THR A 4 -8.51 42.79 -14.59
N THR A 5 -8.84 41.66 -15.21
CA THR A 5 -9.21 40.43 -14.51
C THR A 5 -7.94 39.70 -14.08
N VAL A 6 -7.61 39.78 -12.79
CA VAL A 6 -6.55 38.97 -12.18
C VAL A 6 -7.03 37.52 -12.05
N PRO A 7 -6.28 36.50 -12.52
CA PRO A 7 -6.65 35.11 -12.29
C PRO A 7 -6.43 34.78 -10.82
N HIS A 8 -7.53 34.65 -10.06
CA HIS A 8 -7.52 34.13 -8.71
C HIS A 8 -7.06 32.67 -8.76
N ARG A 9 -5.78 32.43 -8.42
CA ARG A 9 -5.21 31.10 -8.25
C ARG A 9 -6.03 30.37 -7.19
N ALA A 10 -6.97 29.54 -7.63
CA ALA A 10 -7.78 28.71 -6.77
C ALA A 10 -6.84 27.83 -5.94
N SER A 11 -6.72 28.16 -4.65
CA SER A 11 -6.15 27.26 -3.66
C SER A 11 -6.96 25.97 -3.72
N SER A 12 -6.38 24.93 -4.31
CA SER A 12 -6.96 23.58 -4.33
C SER A 12 -7.04 23.09 -2.90
N ARG A 13 -8.14 23.41 -2.23
CA ARG A 13 -8.46 22.95 -0.90
C ARG A 13 -8.58 21.44 -1.00
N ALA A 14 -7.55 20.74 -0.49
CA ALA A 14 -7.57 19.29 -0.40
C ALA A 14 -8.87 18.90 0.29
N THR A 15 -9.75 18.20 -0.42
CA THR A 15 -10.96 17.62 0.16
C THR A 15 -10.53 16.74 1.33
N PRO A 16 -11.14 16.88 2.51
CA PRO A 16 -10.83 15.98 3.62
C PRO A 16 -11.03 14.55 3.11
N ALA A 17 -10.02 13.71 3.30
CA ALA A 17 -10.13 12.31 2.94
C ALA A 17 -11.35 11.73 3.69
N ASP A 18 -12.29 11.16 2.93
CA ASP A 18 -13.47 10.54 3.52
C ASP A 18 -13.05 9.44 4.50
N ALA A 19 -13.70 9.40 5.66
CA ALA A 19 -13.37 8.42 6.67
C ALA A 19 -13.88 7.04 6.25
N VAL A 20 -12.98 6.17 5.78
CA VAL A 20 -13.33 4.80 5.39
C VAL A 20 -13.56 3.94 6.64
N PRO A 21 -14.75 3.31 6.81
CA PRO A 21 -14.98 2.39 7.92
C PRO A 21 -13.98 1.23 7.89
N LEU A 22 -13.35 0.94 9.04
CA LEU A 22 -12.31 -0.09 9.15
C LEU A 22 -12.76 -1.46 8.64
N LYS A 23 -14.02 -1.84 8.92
CA LYS A 23 -14.64 -3.07 8.44
C LYS A 23 -14.65 -3.20 6.91
N HIS A 24 -14.79 -2.08 6.19
CA HIS A 24 -14.77 -2.05 4.72
C HIS A 24 -13.33 -2.14 4.23
N LEU A 25 -12.41 -1.44 4.90
CA LEU A 25 -11.00 -1.47 4.57
C LEU A 25 -10.40 -2.88 4.72
N THR A 26 -10.73 -3.60 5.78
CA THR A 26 -10.16 -4.94 6.05
C THR A 26 -11.04 -6.10 5.61
N ALA A 27 -12.22 -5.85 5.03
CA ALA A 27 -13.23 -6.86 4.71
C ALA A 27 -13.55 -7.78 5.91
N GLY A 28 -13.61 -7.21 7.12
CA GLY A 28 -13.87 -7.95 8.36
C GLY A 28 -12.69 -8.72 8.94
N ARG A 29 -11.50 -8.65 8.33
CA ARG A 29 -10.29 -9.32 8.83
C ARG A 29 -9.53 -8.45 9.82
N ASN A 30 -8.71 -9.08 10.68
CA ASN A 30 -7.80 -8.36 11.57
C ASN A 30 -6.45 -8.02 10.92
N THR A 31 -6.22 -8.48 9.69
CA THR A 31 -5.01 -8.25 8.92
C THR A 31 -5.33 -7.97 7.45
N LEU A 32 -4.62 -7.01 6.86
CA LEU A 32 -4.75 -6.59 5.47
C LEU A 32 -3.38 -6.37 4.85
N LYS A 33 -3.13 -6.96 3.68
CA LYS A 33 -1.95 -6.67 2.87
C LYS A 33 -2.24 -5.49 1.94
N ILE A 34 -1.36 -4.51 1.90
CA ILE A 34 -1.49 -3.30 1.10
C ILE A 34 -0.30 -3.23 0.14
N ALA A 35 -0.54 -3.35 -1.16
CA ALA A 35 0.48 -3.09 -2.17
C ALA A 35 0.61 -1.58 -2.37
N HIS A 36 1.80 -1.03 -2.12
CA HIS A 36 2.07 0.40 -2.26
C HIS A 36 3.53 0.64 -2.62
N ALA A 37 3.79 1.48 -3.63
CA ALA A 37 5.15 1.84 -4.08
C ALA A 37 6.08 0.64 -4.36
N GLY A 38 5.52 -0.45 -4.92
CA GLY A 38 6.28 -1.68 -5.23
C GLY A 38 6.49 -2.62 -4.03
N GLU A 39 6.06 -2.21 -2.85
CA GLU A 39 6.23 -2.96 -1.60
C GLU A 39 4.87 -3.47 -1.10
N THR A 40 4.88 -4.53 -0.29
CA THR A 40 3.66 -5.04 0.36
C THR A 40 3.69 -4.73 1.84
N TYR A 41 2.83 -3.85 2.33
CA TYR A 41 2.69 -3.54 3.74
C TYR A 41 1.65 -4.44 4.41
N LEU A 42 1.80 -4.67 5.71
CA LEU A 42 0.83 -5.41 6.53
C LEU A 42 0.18 -4.46 7.54
N LEU A 43 -1.09 -4.19 7.35
CA LEU A 43 -1.94 -3.50 8.33
C LEU A 43 -2.58 -4.55 9.25
N ARG A 44 -2.47 -4.36 10.57
CA ARG A 44 -3.03 -5.27 11.59
C ARG A 44 -3.85 -4.52 12.63
N ILE A 45 -4.93 -5.14 13.10
CA ILE A 45 -5.71 -4.70 14.26
C ILE A 45 -5.20 -5.48 15.48
N THR A 46 -4.75 -4.77 16.51
CA THR A 46 -4.31 -5.36 17.77
C THR A 46 -5.48 -5.68 18.70
N LYS A 47 -5.23 -6.47 19.75
CA LYS A 47 -6.20 -6.76 20.81
C LYS A 47 -6.66 -5.51 21.58
N ALA A 48 -5.86 -4.45 21.57
CA ALA A 48 -6.20 -3.15 22.16
C ALA A 48 -6.91 -2.22 21.17
N ASN A 49 -7.46 -2.75 20.06
CA ASN A 49 -8.13 -2.01 18.98
C ASN A 49 -7.28 -0.93 18.30
N LYS A 50 -5.95 -0.98 18.44
CA LYS A 50 -5.02 -0.11 17.71
C LYS A 50 -4.68 -0.72 16.35
N LEU A 51 -4.48 0.14 15.36
CA LEU A 51 -3.96 -0.21 14.04
C LEU A 51 -2.43 -0.11 14.04
N ILE A 52 -1.78 -1.13 13.49
CA ILE A 52 -0.33 -1.14 13.28
C ILE A 52 -0.08 -1.41 11.80
N LEU A 53 0.71 -0.55 11.16
CA LEU A 53 1.24 -0.77 9.83
C LEU A 53 2.69 -1.25 9.94
N THR A 54 2.98 -2.41 9.39
CA THR A 54 4.33 -2.97 9.36
C THR A 54 4.76 -3.10 7.91
N LYS A 55 5.88 -2.48 7.56
CA LYS A 55 6.61 -2.82 6.35
C LYS A 55 7.33 -4.15 6.63
N PRO A 56 7.09 -5.23 5.87
CA PRO A 56 7.92 -6.42 6.00
C PRO A 56 9.37 -5.98 5.74
N ALA A 57 10.27 -6.33 6.65
CA ALA A 57 11.69 -6.28 6.32
C ALA A 57 11.85 -7.08 5.02
N ALA A 58 12.49 -6.50 4.01
CA ALA A 58 12.64 -7.10 2.70
C ALA A 58 13.08 -8.56 2.88
N ASP A 59 12.18 -9.51 2.64
CA ASP A 59 12.54 -10.91 2.60
C ASP A 59 13.34 -11.08 1.32
N GLN A 60 14.65 -11.08 1.52
CA GLN A 60 15.69 -11.32 0.55
C GLN A 60 15.25 -12.44 -0.39
N LYS A 61 15.30 -12.16 -1.69
CA LYS A 61 15.05 -13.11 -2.78
C LYS A 61 15.46 -14.53 -2.37
N ILE A 62 14.47 -15.41 -2.18
CA ILE A 62 14.68 -16.83 -2.41
C ILE A 62 14.94 -16.98 -3.91
N THR A 63 16.20 -16.79 -4.30
CA THR A 63 16.74 -17.28 -5.55
C THR A 63 16.64 -18.80 -5.45
N ALA A 64 15.51 -19.34 -5.92
CA ALA A 64 15.42 -20.74 -6.31
C ALA A 64 16.27 -20.91 -7.57
N ASP A 65 17.59 -20.87 -7.41
CA ASP A 65 18.50 -21.43 -8.39
C ASP A 65 18.35 -22.95 -8.27
N GLY A 66 17.37 -23.47 -9.01
CA GLY A 66 17.16 -24.90 -9.20
C GLY A 66 18.37 -25.47 -9.91
N ASN A 67 19.39 -25.83 -9.15
CA ASN A 67 20.57 -26.50 -9.65
C ASN A 67 20.24 -27.91 -10.13
N ALA A 68 20.63 -28.18 -11.37
CA ALA A 68 20.98 -29.46 -11.98
C ALA A 68 19.91 -30.54 -12.12
N GLN A 69 19.42 -30.70 -13.35
CA GLN A 69 19.45 -32.03 -13.95
C GLN A 69 19.75 -31.96 -15.44
N PRO A 70 21.01 -32.18 -15.86
CA PRO A 70 21.32 -32.46 -17.24
C PRO A 70 21.50 -33.99 -17.43
N LEU A 71 20.71 -34.49 -18.39
CA LEU A 71 21.02 -35.58 -19.34
C LEU A 71 20.80 -37.04 -18.91
N THR A 72 19.61 -37.54 -19.30
CA THR A 72 19.44 -38.87 -19.91
C THR A 72 20.48 -39.10 -21.03
N ALA A 73 21.25 -40.19 -20.94
CA ALA A 73 21.64 -41.05 -22.07
C ALA A 73 22.54 -42.20 -21.58
N GLY A 74 22.21 -43.44 -21.95
CA GLY A 74 23.07 -44.63 -21.80
C GLY A 74 22.35 -45.85 -21.30
#